data_AF-A0A2S9GER2-F1
#
_entry.id   AF-A0A2S9GER2-F1
#
_cell.length_a   1.000
_cell.length_b   1.000
_cell.length_c   1.000
_cell.angle_alpha   90.00
_cell.angle_beta   90.00
_cell.angle_gamma   90.00
#
_symmetry.space_group_name_H-M   'P 1'
#
loop_
_entity.id
_entity.type
_entity.pdbx_description
1 polymer ?
#
loop_
_entity_poly.entity_id
_entity_poly.type
_entity_poly.pdbx_seq_one_letter_code
_entity_poly.pdbx_strand_id
1 'polypeptide(L)' 'TFSDAIAHAITAGIDGSPLHVDLSAIDYLDSGAINVLFDHADSIDVLVNPILLPVLTVSGLTDVASVRAASPDN' A
#
# COMPACT_ATOMS: atom_id res chain seq x y z
N THR A 1 -6.67 -9.59 10.71
CA THR A 1 -7.20 -8.31 10.15
C THR A 1 -6.28 -7.84 9.03
N PHE A 2 -6.56 -6.73 8.36
CA PHE A 2 -5.63 -6.18 7.36
C PHE A 2 -4.25 -5.90 7.95
N SER A 3 -4.21 -5.29 9.14
CA SER A 3 -2.97 -5.04 9.89
C SER A 3 -2.17 -6.32 10.18
N ASP A 4 -2.82 -7.36 10.73
CA ASP A 4 -2.14 -8.63 11.02
C ASP A 4 -1.60 -9.30 9.75
N ALA A 5 -2.32 -9.18 8.63
CA ALA A 5 -1.91 -9.76 7.35
C ALA A 5 -0.66 -9.07 6.79
N ILE A 6 -0.60 -7.73 6.85
CA ILE A 6 0.57 -6.96 6.44
C ILE A 6 1.77 -7.29 7.33
N ALA A 7 1.60 -7.25 8.66
CA ALA A 7 2.67 -7.56 9.61
C ALA A 7 3.20 -8.98 9.39
N HIS A 8 2.31 -9.96 9.22
CA HIS A 8 2.71 -11.34 8.95
C HIS A 8 3.46 -11.47 7.62
N ALA A 9 2.96 -10.86 6.55
CA ALA A 9 3.59 -10.92 5.23
C ALA A 9 4.98 -10.28 5.21
N ILE A 10 5.18 -9.17 5.93
CA ILE A 10 6.51 -8.56 6.11
C ILE A 10 7.46 -9.52 6.82
N THR A 11 7.02 -10.16 7.91
CA THR A 11 7.87 -11.11 8.66
C THR A 11 8.16 -12.41 7.91
N ALA A 12 7.26 -12.83 7.02
CA ALA A 12 7.40 -14.03 6.22
C ALA A 12 8.23 -13.81 4.93
N GLY A 13 8.49 -12.54 4.58
CA GLY A 13 9.31 -12.16 3.43
C GLY A 13 10.77 -12.61 3.57
N ILE A 14 11.46 -12.72 2.43
CA ILE A 14 12.86 -13.12 2.35
C ILE A 14 13.73 -11.86 2.30
N ASP A 15 14.70 -11.77 3.21
CA ASP A 15 15.83 -10.82 3.23
C ASP A 15 15.53 -9.39 2.74
N GLY A 16 14.85 -8.61 3.58
CA GLY A 16 14.82 -7.14 3.51
C GLY A 16 14.18 -6.55 2.25
N SER A 17 13.57 -7.37 1.41
CA SER A 17 12.86 -6.90 0.22
C SER A 17 11.51 -6.30 0.62
N PRO A 18 11.10 -5.15 0.05
CA PRO A 18 9.79 -4.58 0.31
C PRO A 18 8.67 -5.56 -0.06
N LEU A 19 7.64 -5.61 0.78
CA LEU A 19 6.42 -6.36 0.49
C LEU A 19 5.64 -5.66 -0.62
N HIS A 20 5.41 -6.36 -1.74
CA HIS A 20 4.55 -5.84 -2.80
C HIS A 20 3.08 -6.04 -2.41
N VAL A 21 2.34 -4.94 -2.26
CA VAL A 21 0.91 -4.94 -1.94
C VAL A 21 0.14 -4.49 -3.18
N ASP A 22 -0.61 -5.41 -3.78
CA ASP A 22 -1.47 -5.12 -4.93
C ASP A 22 -2.89 -4.77 -4.48
N LEU A 23 -3.24 -3.50 -4.63
CA LEU A 23 -4.55 -2.90 -4.39
C LEU A 23 -5.14 -2.33 -5.69
N SER A 24 -4.68 -2.79 -6.86
CA SER A 24 -5.15 -2.32 -8.17
C SER A 24 -6.66 -2.54 -8.40
N ALA A 25 -7.22 -3.60 -7.81
CA ALA A 25 -8.64 -3.93 -7.88
C ALA A 25 -9.50 -3.30 -6.76
N ILE A 26 -8.90 -2.45 -5.92
CA ILE A 26 -9.58 -1.82 -4.77
C ILE A 26 -9.94 -0.38 -5.11
N ASP A 27 -11.22 -0.04 -4.97
CA ASP A 27 -11.73 1.30 -5.30
C ASP A 27 -11.89 2.21 -4.08
N TYR A 28 -11.68 1.67 -2.86
CA TYR A 28 -11.83 2.42 -1.62
C TYR A 28 -10.86 1.95 -0.54
N LEU A 29 -10.21 2.92 0.12
CA LEU A 29 -9.38 2.71 1.30
C LEU A 29 -9.84 3.68 2.39
N ASP A 30 -10.10 3.16 3.60
CA ASP A 30 -10.44 3.98 4.75
C ASP A 30 -9.18 4.47 5.50
N SER A 31 -9.39 5.31 6.51
CA SER A 31 -8.30 5.86 7.32
C SER A 31 -7.54 4.79 8.13
N GLY A 32 -8.20 3.69 8.51
CA GLY A 32 -7.57 2.61 9.26
C GLY A 32 -6.60 1.82 8.39
N ALA A 33 -7.01 1.49 7.17
CA ALA A 33 -6.14 0.85 6.18
C ALA A 33 -4.97 1.76 5.79
N ILE A 34 -5.21 3.06 5.57
CA ILE A 34 -4.14 4.03 5.30
C ILE A 34 -3.14 4.08 6.45
N ASN A 35 -3.59 4.10 7.71
CA ASN A 35 -2.69 4.13 8.86
C ASN A 35 -1.80 2.89 8.93
N VAL A 36 -2.35 1.71 8.66
CA VAL A 36 -1.57 0.46 8.60
C VAL A 36 -0.48 0.52 7.53
N LEU A 37 -0.77 1.10 6.35
CA LEU A 37 0.24 1.28 5.31
C LEU A 37 1.34 2.25 5.77
N PHE A 38 0.98 3.32 6.48
CA PHE A 38 1.93 4.28 7.06
C PHE A 38 2.89 3.62 8.06
N ASP A 39 2.37 2.78 8.96
CA ASP A 39 3.17 2.08 9.98
C ASP A 39 4.26 1.17 9.37
N HIS A 40 4.12 0.83 8.09
CA HIS A 40 5.02 -0.07 7.35
C HIS A 40 5.59 0.56 6.06
N ALA A 41 5.55 1.89 5.92
CA ALA A 41 5.87 2.60 4.68
C ALA A 41 7.25 2.24 4.07
N ASP A 42 8.28 2.10 4.90
CA ASP A 42 9.64 1.76 4.47
C ASP A 42 9.80 0.29 4.01
N SER A 43 8.81 -0.56 4.28
CA SER A 43 8.86 -2.00 4.05
C SER A 43 7.85 -2.48 3.01
N ILE A 44 7.15 -1.56 2.33
CA ILE A 44 6.11 -1.90 1.36
C ILE A 44 6.29 -1.17 0.03
N ASP A 45 5.93 -1.85 -1.05
CA ASP A 45 5.73 -1.32 -2.39
C ASP A 45 4.25 -1.49 -2.74
N VAL A 46 3.51 -0.40 -2.94
CA VAL A 46 2.06 -0.46 -3.12
C VAL A 46 1.69 -0.16 -4.57
N LEU A 47 0.99 -1.09 -5.22
CA LEU A 47 0.31 -0.88 -6.48
C LEU A 47 -1.16 -0.57 -6.21
N VAL A 48 -1.70 0.54 -6.71
CA VAL A 48 -3.08 0.96 -6.40
C VAL A 48 -3.89 1.23 -7.65
N ASN A 49 -5.22 1.15 -7.52
CA ASN A 49 -6.11 1.71 -8.52
C ASN A 49 -5.81 3.22 -8.67
N PRO A 50 -5.66 3.76 -9.90
CA PRO A 50 -5.48 5.19 -10.13
C PRO A 50 -6.48 6.09 -9.38
N ILE A 51 -7.70 5.61 -9.11
CA ILE A 51 -8.71 6.37 -8.35
C ILE A 51 -8.29 6.65 -6.90
N LEU A 52 -7.44 5.80 -6.31
CA LEU A 52 -6.95 5.93 -4.94
C LEU A 52 -5.74 6.86 -4.81
N LEU A 53 -5.02 7.13 -5.91
CA LEU A 53 -3.83 8.00 -5.87
C LEU A 53 -4.09 9.37 -5.20
N PRO A 54 -5.17 10.11 -5.52
CA PRO A 54 -5.43 11.39 -4.87
C PRO A 54 -5.60 11.27 -3.34
N VAL A 55 -6.26 10.20 -2.88
CA VAL A 55 -6.48 9.96 -1.46
C VAL A 55 -5.15 9.66 -0.75
N LEU A 56 -4.31 8.82 -1.35
CA LEU A 56 -3.00 8.48 -0.81
C LEU A 56 -2.00 9.64 -0.88
N THR A 57 -2.15 10.52 -1.87
CA THR A 57 -1.35 11.74 -1.99
C THR A 57 -1.73 12.74 -0.91
N VAL A 58 -3.03 12.99 -0.71
CA VAL A 58 -3.53 13.90 0.32
C VAL A 58 -3.24 13.40 1.73
N SER A 59 -3.24 12.07 1.94
CA SER A 59 -2.84 11.50 3.23
C SER A 59 -1.34 11.61 3.52
N GLY A 60 -0.52 11.90 2.49
CA GLY A 60 0.95 11.96 2.58
C GLY A 60 1.63 10.60 2.45
N LEU A 61 0.89 9.52 2.16
CA LEU A 61 1.48 8.18 2.06
C LEU A 61 2.47 8.09 0.89
N THR A 62 2.20 8.81 -0.20
CA THR A 62 3.09 8.87 -1.37
C THR A 62 4.45 9.53 -1.09
N ASP A 63 4.57 10.26 0.02
CA ASP A 63 5.82 10.94 0.40
C ASP A 63 6.76 10.03 1.22
N VAL A 64 6.21 8.96 1.81
CA VAL A 64 6.93 8.06 2.72
C VAL A 64 6.99 6.62 2.23
N ALA A 65 6.11 6.20 1.33
CA ALA A 65 6.05 4.86 0.76
C ALA A 65 6.13 4.90 -0.76
N SER A 66 6.64 3.81 -1.34
CA SER A 66 6.65 3.60 -2.77
C SER A 66 5.24 3.23 -3.26
N VAL A 67 4.54 4.19 -3.87
CA VAL A 67 3.18 4.01 -4.40
C VAL A 67 3.18 4.18 -5.90
N ARG A 68 2.62 3.20 -6.61
CA ARG A 68 2.45 3.20 -8.08
C ARG A 68 0.99 2.99 -8.43
N ALA A 69 0.49 3.71 -9.42
CA ALA A 69 -0.80 3.38 -10.01
C ALA A 69 -0.68 2.20 -10.97
N ALA A 70 -1.66 1.30 -10.94
CA ALA A 70 -1.87 0.33 -12.00
C ALA A 70 -2.11 1.06 -13.32
N SER A 71 -1.62 0.49 -14.42
CA SER A 71 -2.04 0.97 -15.74
C SER A 71 -3.54 0.73 -15.85
N PRO A 72 -4.33 1.72 -16.32
CA PRO A 72 -5.72 1.47 -16.62
C PRO A 72 -5.78 0.33 -17.64
N ASP A 73 -6.58 -0.71 -17.36
CA ASP A 73 -6.85 -1.76 -18.33
C ASP A 73 -7.45 -1.10 -19.58
N ASN A 74 -6.73 -1.19 -20.71
CA ASN A 74 -7.11 -0.58 -21.98
C ASN A 74 -8.29 -1.31 -22.63
#